data_AF-A0A382ME23-F1
#
_entry.id   AF-A0A382ME23-F1
#
_cell.length_a   1.000
_cell.length_b   1.000
_cell.length_c   1.000
_cell.angle_alpha   90.00
_cell.angle_beta   90.00
_cell.angle_gamma   90.00
#
_symmetry.space_group_name_H-M   'P 1'
#
loop_
_entity.id
_entity.type
_entity.pdbx_description
1 polymer ?
#
loop_
_entity_poly.entity_id
_entity_poly.type
_entity_poly.pdbx_seq_one_letter_code
_entity_poly.pdbx_strand_id
1 'polypeptide(L)' 'MSCLSLLVAISLHIGLEGDYNQVHPHARCTFDNTIAGVYYNSESNVGAYIGQKFEIPFDSELEVGLVTGYTGKKVVPM' A
#
# COMPACT_ATOMS: atom_id res chain seq x y z
N MET A 1 15.81 -16.06 6.41
CA MET A 1 15.42 -14.79 7.07
C MET A 1 13.97 -14.52 6.74
N SER A 2 13.17 -13.96 7.66
CA SER A 2 11.74 -13.71 7.45
C SER A 2 11.55 -12.57 6.44
N CYS A 3 10.69 -12.75 5.44
CA CYS A 3 10.31 -11.68 4.50
C CYS A 3 9.35 -10.66 5.11
N LEU A 4 8.81 -10.96 6.30
CA LEU A 4 7.75 -10.18 6.95
C LEU A 4 8.30 -8.87 7.51
N SER A 5 7.66 -7.77 7.14
CA SER A 5 7.85 -6.43 7.67
C SER A 5 6.54 -5.87 8.19
N LEU A 6 6.61 -5.12 9.30
CA LEU A 6 5.49 -4.33 9.83
C LEU A 6 5.85 -2.86 9.64
N LEU A 7 4.99 -2.09 8.96
CA LEU A 7 5.24 -0.68 8.71
C LEU A 7 3.96 0.15 8.86
N VAL A 8 4.11 1.46 8.83
CA VAL A 8 3.02 2.43 8.89
C VAL A 8 3.23 3.46 7.79
N ALA A 9 2.21 3.63 6.93
CA ALA A 9 2.15 4.73 5.97
C ALA A 9 1.21 5.84 6.47
N ILE A 10 1.44 7.07 6.02
CA ILE A 10 0.65 8.25 6.39
C ILE A 10 0.18 8.93 5.11
N SER A 11 -1.04 9.47 5.10
CA SER A 11 -1.63 10.14 3.93
C SER A 11 -2.16 11.54 4.24
N LEU A 12 -2.32 12.35 3.19
CA LEU A 12 -2.99 13.65 3.21
C LEU A 12 -4.08 13.68 2.13
N HIS A 13 -5.33 13.95 2.51
CA HIS A 13 -6.49 14.00 1.60
C HIS A 13 -6.85 15.45 1.20
N ILE A 14 -5.96 16.11 0.48
CA ILE A 14 -6.11 17.53 0.12
C ILE A 14 -7.19 17.71 -0.95
N GLY A 15 -8.24 18.47 -0.64
CA GLY A 15 -9.34 18.76 -1.56
C GLY A 15 -10.36 17.63 -1.70
N LEU A 16 -10.29 16.59 -0.86
CA LEU A 16 -11.34 15.60 -0.73
C LEU A 16 -12.27 15.95 0.43
N GLU A 17 -13.57 15.73 0.23
CA GLU A 17 -14.57 15.82 1.27
C GLU A 17 -14.78 14.45 1.92
N GLY A 18 -14.79 14.39 3.26
CA GLY A 18 -15.00 13.17 4.03
C GLY A 18 -14.00 13.00 5.19
N ASP A 19 -14.31 12.04 6.06
CA ASP A 19 -13.43 11.63 7.16
C ASP A 19 -12.62 10.39 6.75
N TYR A 20 -11.44 10.64 6.19
CA TYR A 20 -10.54 9.58 5.74
C TYR A 20 -9.50 9.26 6.80
N ASN A 21 -9.27 7.97 7.02
CA ASN A 21 -8.18 7.49 7.87
C ASN A 21 -6.83 7.89 7.27
N GLN A 22 -5.99 8.56 8.07
CA GLN A 22 -4.68 9.08 7.64
C GLN A 22 -3.51 8.16 8.01
N VAL A 23 -3.75 7.11 8.79
CA VAL A 23 -2.71 6.20 9.31
C VAL A 23 -2.98 4.79 8.82
N HIS A 24 -2.05 4.26 8.04
CA HIS A 24 -2.18 2.97 7.37
C HIS A 24 -1.15 1.97 7.91
N PRO A 25 -1.40 1.33 9.06
CA PRO A 25 -0.60 0.18 9.47
C PRO A 25 -0.73 -0.91 8.41
N HIS A 26 0.40 -1.53 8.05
CA HIS A 26 0.42 -2.64 7.13
C HIS A 26 1.47 -3.68 7.48
N ALA A 27 1.19 -4.92 7.07
CA ALA A 27 2.13 -6.03 7.16
C ALA A 27 2.40 -6.54 5.74
N ARG A 28 3.68 -6.72 5.40
CA ARG A 28 4.08 -7.11 4.04
C ARG A 28 5.18 -8.14 4.03
N CYS A 29 5.17 -8.98 3.02
CA CYS A 29 6.27 -9.85 2.67
C CYS A 29 6.85 -9.37 1.33
N THR A 30 8.17 -9.23 1.28
CA THR A 30 8.89 -8.95 0.03
C THR A 30 9.67 -10.20 -0.36
N PHE A 31 9.44 -10.69 -1.58
CA PHE A 31 10.13 -11.82 -2.17
C PHE A 31 10.56 -11.46 -3.59
N ASP A 32 11.86 -11.51 -3.84
CA ASP A 32 12.50 -10.91 -5.00
C ASP A 32 12.07 -9.44 -5.18
N ASN A 33 11.54 -9.09 -6.35
CA ASN A 33 10.99 -7.77 -6.65
C ASN A 33 9.48 -7.67 -6.38
N THR A 34 8.84 -8.70 -5.83
CA THR A 34 7.41 -8.71 -5.55
C THR A 34 7.13 -8.33 -4.10
N ILE A 35 6.16 -7.44 -3.90
CA ILE A 35 5.59 -7.15 -2.59
C ILE A 35 4.16 -7.67 -2.53
N ALA A 36 3.80 -8.30 -1.41
CA ALA A 36 2.43 -8.66 -1.10
C ALA A 36 2.13 -8.37 0.37
N GLY A 37 0.97 -7.79 0.66
CA GLY A 37 0.66 -7.40 2.02
C GLY A 37 -0.81 -7.10 2.27
N VAL A 38 -1.11 -6.83 3.54
CA VAL A 38 -2.42 -6.38 4.01
C VAL A 38 -2.26 -5.05 4.72
N TYR A 39 -3.25 -4.18 4.61
CA TYR A 39 -3.20 -2.81 5.12
C TYR A 39 -4.57 -2.33 5.57
N TYR A 40 -4.59 -1.28 6.39
CA TYR A 40 -5.80 -0.55 6.77
C TYR A 40 -5.89 0.75 5.96
N ASN A 41 -6.88 0.85 5.07
CA ASN A 41 -6.93 1.88 4.03
C ASN A 41 -7.58 3.21 4.49
N SER A 42 -7.71 4.16 3.55
CA SER A 42 -8.28 5.49 3.82
C SER A 42 -9.77 5.47 4.19
N GLU A 43 -10.50 4.44 3.78
CA GLU A 43 -11.92 4.26 4.13
C GLU A 43 -12.10 3.43 5.41
N SER A 44 -11.03 3.26 6.20
CA SER A 44 -11.07 2.45 7.42
C SER A 44 -11.42 0.98 7.18
N ASN A 45 -11.02 0.44 6.02
CA ASN A 45 -11.24 -0.95 5.65
C ASN A 45 -9.92 -1.73 5.57
N VAL A 46 -9.97 -3.02 5.89
CA VAL A 46 -8.84 -3.93 5.65
C VAL A 46 -8.81 -4.29 4.16
N GLY A 47 -7.65 -4.12 3.55
CA GLY A 47 -7.39 -4.50 2.17
C GLY A 47 -6.12 -5.33 2.04
N ALA A 48 -5.93 -5.91 0.86
CA ALA A 48 -4.70 -6.56 0.44
C ALA A 48 -4.10 -5.83 -0.77
N TYR A 49 -2.79 -5.91 -0.93
CA TYR A 49 -2.07 -5.36 -2.06
C TYR A 49 -1.02 -6.32 -2.61
N ILE A 50 -0.73 -6.16 -3.90
CA ILE A 50 0.41 -6.79 -4.58
C ILE A 50 1.08 -5.75 -5.45
N GLY A 51 2.41 -5.79 -5.56
CA GLY A 51 3.17 -4.84 -6.36
C GLY A 51 4.54 -5.36 -6.77
N GLN A 52 5.19 -4.60 -7.65
CA GLN A 52 6.54 -4.86 -8.16
C GLN A 52 7.46 -3.68 -7.84
N LYS A 53 8.70 -4.00 -7.50
CA LYS A 53 9.80 -3.05 -7.25
C LYS A 53 10.67 -2.95 -8.50
N PHE A 54 10.90 -1.72 -8.96
CA PHE A 54 11.79 -1.42 -10.07
C PHE A 54 12.95 -0.57 -9.58
N GLU A 55 14.18 -0.97 -9.91
CA GLU A 55 15.34 -0.10 -9.73
C GLU A 55 15.27 1.04 -10.74
N ILE A 56 15.45 2.26 -10.25
CA ILE A 56 15.50 3.47 -11.06
C ILE A 56 16.82 4.21 -10.79
N PRO A 57 17.26 5.13 -11.66
CA PRO A 57 18.51 5.86 -11.47
C PRO A 57 18.59 6.56 -10.10
N PHE A 58 19.81 6.87 -9.66
CA PHE A 58 20.09 7.54 -8.38
C PHE A 58 19.78 6.69 -7.13
N ASP A 59 20.16 5.40 -7.15
CA ASP A 59 20.01 4.46 -6.03
C ASP A 59 18.60 4.46 -5.41
N SER A 60 17.59 4.54 -6.29
CA SER A 60 16.19 4.70 -5.92
C SER A 60 15.35 3.51 -6.40
N GLU A 61 14.24 3.27 -5.71
CA GLU A 61 13.30 2.19 -6.04
C GLU A 61 11.90 2.77 -6.27
N LEU A 62 11.24 2.29 -7.33
CA LEU A 62 9.84 2.58 -7.62
C LEU A 62 9.00 1.34 -7.31
N GLU A 63 7.98 1.48 -6.46
CA GLU A 63 7.00 0.42 -6.22
C GLU A 63 5.71 0.76 -6.98
N VAL A 64 5.22 -0.17 -7.81
CA VAL A 64 3.93 -0.06 -8.51
C VAL A 64 3.06 -1.25 -8.13
N GLY A 65 1.81 -1.00 -7.73
CA GLY A 65 0.94 -2.06 -7.24
C GLY A 65 -0.54 -1.83 -7.46
N LEU A 66 -1.31 -2.84 -7.06
CA LEU A 66 -2.75 -2.84 -7.03
C LEU A 66 -3.22 -3.19 -5.62
N VAL A 67 -4.31 -2.57 -5.19
CA VAL A 67 -4.89 -2.74 -3.85
C VAL A 67 -6.38 -3.05 -3.93
N THR A 68 -6.89 -3.62 -2.84
CA THR A 68 -8.31 -3.98 -2.64
C THR A 68 -8.85 -3.32 -1.37
N GLY A 69 -10.16 -3.39 -1.14
CA GLY A 69 -10.79 -2.94 0.10
C GLY A 69 -11.41 -1.54 0.07
N TYR A 70 -11.38 -0.85 -1.08
CA TYR A 70 -12.14 0.39 -1.28
C TYR A 70 -13.57 0.09 -1.72
N THR A 71 -14.54 0.88 -1.24
CA THR A 71 -15.98 0.70 -1.56
C THR A 71 -16.30 1.04 -3.01
N GLY A 72 -15.60 2.01 -3.61
CA GLY A 72 -15.88 2.46 -4.98
C GLY A 72 -15.53 1.45 -6.07
N LYS A 73 -14.49 0.63 -5.88
CA LYS A 73 -14.02 -0.37 -6.85
C LYS A 73 -13.32 -1.54 -6.16
N LYS A 74 -13.46 -2.74 -6.72
CA LYS A 74 -12.86 -3.97 -6.18
C LYS A 74 -11.33 -3.95 -6.17
N VAL A 75 -10.72 -3.37 -7.22
CA VAL A 75 -9.26 -3.25 -7.38
C VAL A 75 -8.94 -1.85 -7.88
N VAL A 76 -7.97 -1.19 -7.25
CA VAL A 76 -7.49 0.16 -7.64
C VAL A 76 -5.95 0.21 -7.59
N PRO A 77 -5.30 1.18 -8.25
CA PRO A 77 -3.87 1.40 -8.10
C PRO A 77 -3.46 1.65 -6.64
N MET A 78 -2.27 1.18 -6.28
CA MET A 78 -1.60 1.50 -5.01
C MET A 78 -1.03 2.92 -5.01
#